data_AF-A0A8D2PQN9-F1
#
_entry.id   AF-A0A8D2PQN9-F1
#
_cell.length_a   1.000
_cell.length_b   1.000
_cell.length_c   1.000
_cell.angle_alpha   90.00
_cell.angle_beta   90.00
_cell.angle_gamma   90.00
#
_symmetry.space_group_name_H-M   'P 1'
#
loop_
_entity.id
_entity.type
_entity.pdbx_description
1 polymer ?
#
loop_
_entity_poly.entity_id
_entity_poly.type
_entity_poly.pdbx_seq_one_letter_code
_entity_poly.pdbx_strand_id
1 'polypeptide(L)'
;KKPAAKGGKKKKQVLKFTLDCTHPVEDGIMDAANFEQFLQERIKVNGKAGNLGGGVVTIERSKSKITVTSEVPFSKRYLKYLTKKYLKKNNLRDWLRVVANSKESYELRYFQINQDEEEEEEED
;
A
#
# COMPACT_ATOMS: atom_id res chain seq x y z
N LYS A 1 -25.56 -26.06 -38.77
CA LYS A 1 -25.48 -25.87 -37.29
C LYS A 1 -24.01 -25.65 -36.92
N LYS A 2 -23.59 -24.41 -36.65
CA LYS A 2 -22.23 -24.11 -36.14
C LYS A 2 -22.16 -24.50 -34.64
N PRO A 3 -21.09 -25.14 -34.15
CA PRO A 3 -21.00 -25.48 -32.74
C PRO A 3 -20.71 -24.21 -31.94
N ALA A 4 -21.49 -23.97 -30.89
CA ALA A 4 -21.24 -22.91 -29.92
C ALA A 4 -19.97 -23.25 -29.14
N ALA A 5 -18.96 -22.38 -29.22
CA ALA A 5 -17.77 -22.46 -28.41
C ALA A 5 -18.15 -22.29 -26.93
N LYS A 6 -18.03 -23.37 -26.14
CA LYS A 6 -18.19 -23.35 -24.69
C LYS A 6 -17.22 -22.33 -24.10
N GLY A 7 -17.74 -21.32 -23.41
CA GLY A 7 -16.97 -20.28 -22.75
C GLY A 7 -15.95 -20.87 -21.79
N GLY A 8 -14.67 -20.66 -22.09
CA GLY A 8 -13.57 -21.00 -21.17
C GLY A 8 -13.74 -20.21 -19.89
N LYS A 9 -13.72 -20.89 -18.74
CA LYS A 9 -13.63 -20.25 -17.41
C LYS A 9 -12.44 -19.28 -17.45
N LYS A 10 -12.70 -17.98 -17.36
CA LYS A 10 -11.65 -16.95 -17.24
C LYS A 10 -10.76 -17.33 -16.07
N LYS A 11 -9.45 -17.49 -16.31
CA LYS A 11 -8.47 -17.69 -15.24
C LYS A 11 -8.61 -16.55 -14.24
N LYS A 12 -8.78 -16.86 -12.95
CA LYS A 12 -8.73 -15.87 -11.87
C LYS A 12 -7.39 -15.14 -11.97
N GLN A 13 -7.43 -13.84 -12.21
CA GLN A 13 -6.24 -13.01 -12.24
C GLN A 13 -5.85 -12.71 -10.80
N VAL A 14 -4.70 -13.23 -10.39
CA VAL A 14 -4.12 -12.91 -9.08
C VAL A 14 -3.25 -11.68 -9.24
N LEU A 15 -3.59 -10.61 -8.52
CA LEU A 15 -2.85 -9.35 -8.48
C LEU A 15 -2.01 -9.33 -7.21
N LYS A 16 -0.73 -8.99 -7.33
CA LYS A 16 0.19 -8.87 -6.20
C LYS A 16 0.74 -7.44 -6.15
N PHE A 17 0.64 -6.81 -4.99
CA PHE A 17 1.20 -5.49 -4.74
C PHE A 17 2.07 -5.54 -3.50
N THR A 18 3.21 -4.87 -3.56
CA THR A 18 4.15 -4.80 -2.44
C THR A 18 4.32 -3.38 -1.95
N LEU A 19 4.59 -3.24 -0.67
CA LEU A 19 4.89 -1.98 -0.04
C LEU A 19 6.09 -2.15 0.89
N ASP A 20 7.13 -1.38 0.59
CA ASP A 20 8.37 -1.38 1.35
C ASP A 20 8.32 -0.32 2.45
N CYS A 21 8.36 -0.75 3.71
CA CYS A 21 8.43 0.10 4.90
C CYS A 21 9.78 -0.03 5.62
N THR A 22 10.85 -0.53 4.98
CA THR A 22 12.18 -0.73 5.62
C THR A 22 12.64 0.46 6.43
N HIS A 23 12.81 1.62 5.81
CA HIS A 23 13.34 2.82 6.47
C HIS A 23 12.56 3.21 7.75
N PRO A 24 11.24 3.48 7.70
CA PRO A 24 10.52 3.91 8.90
C PRO A 24 10.35 2.80 9.96
N VAL A 25 10.44 1.52 9.58
CA VAL A 25 10.38 0.41 10.54
C VAL A 25 11.72 0.23 11.26
N GLU A 26 12.83 0.37 10.55
CA GLU A 26 14.18 0.29 11.13
C GLU A 26 14.47 1.47 12.07
N ASP A 27 13.98 2.66 11.73
CA ASP A 27 14.09 3.86 12.58
C ASP A 27 13.09 3.87 13.75
N GLY A 28 12.22 2.86 13.86
CA GLY A 28 11.27 2.70 14.97
C GLY A 28 10.07 3.66 14.94
N ILE A 29 9.91 4.49 13.92
CA ILE A 29 8.81 5.46 13.81
C ILE A 29 7.49 4.84 13.30
N MET A 30 7.57 3.66 12.68
CA MET A 30 6.42 2.93 12.17
C MET A 30 6.46 1.46 12.61
N ASP A 31 5.37 0.97 13.17
CA ASP A 31 5.16 -0.46 13.39
C ASP A 31 4.46 -1.13 12.19
N ALA A 32 5.14 -2.09 11.57
CA ALA A 32 4.61 -2.86 10.45
C ALA A 32 3.44 -3.79 10.86
N ALA A 33 3.39 -4.28 12.10
CA ALA A 33 2.30 -5.12 12.58
C ALA A 33 1.01 -4.32 12.75
N ASN A 34 1.08 -3.15 13.38
CA ASN A 34 -0.04 -2.20 13.44
C ASN A 34 -0.51 -1.79 12.04
N PHE A 35 0.42 -1.55 11.11
CA PHE A 35 0.06 -1.20 9.74
C PHE A 35 -0.63 -2.36 9.00
N GLU A 36 -0.19 -3.60 9.19
CA GLU A 36 -0.85 -4.80 8.69
C GLU A 36 -2.30 -4.91 9.19
N GLN A 37 -2.51 -4.77 10.50
CA GLN A 37 -3.84 -4.79 11.11
C GLN A 37 -4.74 -3.68 10.55
N PHE A 38 -4.20 -2.47 10.42
CA PHE A 38 -4.94 -1.36 9.81
C PHE A 38 -5.42 -1.70 8.39
N LEU A 39 -4.59 -2.36 7.57
CA LEU A 39 -4.99 -2.77 6.23
C LEU A 39 -6.07 -3.86 6.28
N GLN A 40 -5.97 -4.84 7.17
CA GLN A 40 -6.99 -5.88 7.35
C GLN A 40 -8.36 -5.28 7.67
N GLU A 41 -8.41 -4.27 8.55
CA GLU A 41 -9.65 -3.61 8.95
C GLU A 41 -10.19 -2.65 7.88
N ARG A 42 -9.31 -1.97 7.14
CA ARG A 42 -9.67 -0.83 6.27
C ARG A 42 -9.82 -1.17 4.80
N ILE A 43 -9.26 -2.28 4.33
CA ILE A 43 -9.48 -2.76 2.98
C ILE A 43 -10.95 -3.12 2.81
N LYS A 44 -11.57 -2.58 1.76
CA LYS A 44 -12.94 -2.88 1.39
C LYS A 44 -12.97 -3.88 0.25
N VAL A 45 -13.78 -4.91 0.41
CA VAL A 45 -14.15 -5.85 -0.65
C VAL A 45 -15.66 -5.74 -0.85
N ASN A 46 -16.08 -5.46 -2.09
CA ASN A 46 -17.49 -5.24 -2.44
C ASN A 46 -18.21 -4.22 -1.53
N GLY A 47 -17.53 -3.11 -1.20
CA GLY A 47 -18.07 -2.02 -0.37
C GLY A 47 -18.00 -2.23 1.15
N LYS A 48 -17.71 -3.44 1.63
CA LYS A 48 -17.63 -3.77 3.07
C LYS A 48 -16.18 -3.82 3.54
N ALA A 49 -15.89 -3.19 4.68
CA ALA A 49 -14.58 -3.20 5.34
C ALA A 49 -14.54 -4.31 6.40
N GLY A 50 -13.34 -4.73 6.83
CA GLY A 50 -13.15 -5.73 7.89
C GLY A 50 -13.53 -7.17 7.53
N ASN A 51 -13.94 -7.40 6.28
CA ASN A 51 -14.20 -8.74 5.75
C ASN A 51 -13.51 -8.85 4.39
N LEU A 52 -12.34 -9.49 4.36
CA LEU A 52 -11.50 -9.68 3.17
C LEU A 52 -12.07 -10.72 2.18
N GLY A 53 -13.39 -10.92 2.21
CA GLY A 53 -14.13 -11.77 1.28
C GLY A 53 -13.82 -13.27 1.44
N GLY A 54 -13.47 -13.74 2.64
CA GLY A 54 -13.12 -15.15 2.86
C GLY A 54 -11.75 -15.56 2.29
N GLY A 55 -10.77 -14.66 2.30
CA GLY A 55 -9.40 -14.92 1.83
C GLY A 55 -9.13 -14.53 0.39
N VAL A 56 -10.08 -13.84 -0.26
CA VAL A 56 -9.93 -13.33 -1.63
C VAL A 56 -8.88 -12.22 -1.72
N VAL A 57 -8.73 -11.45 -0.64
CA VAL A 57 -7.59 -10.55 -0.43
C VAL A 57 -6.79 -11.07 0.75
N THR A 58 -5.50 -11.35 0.54
CA THR A 58 -4.57 -11.73 1.60
C THR A 58 -3.52 -10.64 1.79
N ILE A 59 -3.11 -10.46 3.04
CA ILE A 59 -2.12 -9.48 3.45
C ILE A 59 -1.07 -10.26 4.22
N GLU A 60 0.18 -10.15 3.81
CA GLU A 60 1.29 -10.86 4.40
C GLU A 60 2.39 -9.86 4.77
N ARG A 61 2.92 -10.00 5.98
CA ARG A 61 4.04 -9.20 6.47
C ARG A 61 5.33 -10.02 6.45
N SER A 62 6.33 -9.51 5.73
CA SER A 62 7.71 -10.01 5.72
C SER A 62 8.61 -9.00 6.43
N LYS A 63 8.56 -9.00 7.77
CA LYS A 63 9.25 -8.05 8.66
C LYS A 63 8.86 -6.58 8.40
N SER A 64 9.53 -5.92 7.46
CA SER A 64 9.34 -4.53 7.06
C SER A 64 8.62 -4.35 5.72
N LYS A 65 8.33 -5.45 5.01
CA LYS A 65 7.59 -5.42 3.74
C LYS A 65 6.18 -5.95 3.91
N ILE A 66 5.20 -5.25 3.35
CA ILE A 66 3.82 -5.74 3.27
C ILE A 66 3.52 -6.16 1.83
N THR A 67 2.96 -7.36 1.69
CA THR A 67 2.46 -7.89 0.43
C THR A 67 0.95 -8.01 0.50
N VAL A 68 0.25 -7.45 -0.48
CA VAL A 68 -1.20 -7.59 -0.66
C VAL A 68 -1.45 -8.39 -1.94
N THR A 69 -2.07 -9.55 -1.80
CA THR A 69 -2.47 -10.40 -2.91
C THR A 69 -3.99 -10.40 -3.03
N SER A 70 -4.52 -10.24 -4.24
CA SER A 70 -5.96 -10.16 -4.48
C SER A 70 -6.37 -10.98 -5.71
N GLU A 71 -7.40 -11.81 -5.57
CA GLU A 71 -8.01 -12.52 -6.71
C GLU A 71 -9.13 -11.70 -7.40
N VAL A 72 -9.55 -10.59 -6.78
CA VAL A 72 -10.54 -9.65 -7.32
C VAL A 72 -9.87 -8.36 -7.80
N PRO A 73 -10.56 -7.54 -8.62
CA PRO A 73 -10.05 -6.23 -9.00
C PRO A 73 -9.66 -5.40 -7.78
N PHE A 74 -8.35 -5.22 -7.61
CA PHE A 74 -7.76 -4.41 -6.56
C PHE A 74 -6.75 -3.48 -7.23
N SER A 75 -6.82 -2.19 -6.92
CA SER A 75 -5.93 -1.22 -7.54
C SER A 75 -4.78 -0.88 -6.60
N LYS A 76 -3.58 -0.81 -7.15
CA LYS A 76 -2.41 -0.27 -6.46
C LYS A 76 -2.71 1.12 -5.88
N ARG A 77 -3.42 1.98 -6.62
CA ARG A 77 -3.82 3.32 -6.15
C ARG A 77 -4.62 3.27 -4.84
N TYR A 78 -5.46 2.25 -4.64
CA TYR A 78 -6.20 2.07 -3.40
C TYR A 78 -5.27 1.77 -2.22
N LEU A 79 -4.24 0.95 -2.42
CA LEU A 79 -3.20 0.72 -1.41
C LEU A 79 -2.49 2.04 -1.04
N LYS A 80 -2.13 2.88 -2.03
CA LYS A 80 -1.55 4.23 -1.78
C LYS A 80 -2.49 5.15 -0.99
N TYR A 81 -3.79 5.08 -1.24
CA TYR A 81 -4.77 5.84 -0.48
C TYR A 81 -4.79 5.40 0.98
N LEU A 82 -4.87 4.09 1.23
CA LEU A 82 -4.91 3.55 2.59
C LEU A 82 -3.61 3.84 3.35
N THR A 83 -2.45 3.74 2.70
CA THR A 83 -1.17 4.06 3.35
C THR A 83 -1.09 5.54 3.71
N LYS A 84 -1.45 6.45 2.79
CA LYS A 84 -1.53 7.88 3.10
C LYS A 84 -2.55 8.19 4.21
N LYS A 85 -3.59 7.37 4.36
CA LYS A 85 -4.57 7.49 5.44
C LYS A 85 -3.98 7.05 6.77
N TYR A 86 -3.25 5.94 6.80
CA TYR A 86 -2.50 5.48 7.98
C TYR A 86 -1.46 6.51 8.41
N LEU A 87 -0.66 7.04 7.47
CA LEU A 87 0.36 8.06 7.77
C LEU A 87 -0.28 9.31 8.39
N LYS A 88 -1.45 9.75 7.91
CA LYS A 88 -2.13 10.91 8.53
C LYS A 88 -2.66 10.58 9.93
N LYS A 89 -3.20 9.38 10.15
CA LYS A 89 -3.71 8.95 11.45
C LYS A 89 -2.61 8.92 12.53
N ASN A 90 -1.39 8.56 12.15
CA ASN A 90 -0.24 8.48 13.05
C ASN A 90 0.69 9.71 12.98
N ASN A 91 0.24 10.80 12.34
CA ASN A 91 1.01 12.04 12.19
C ASN A 91 2.40 11.89 11.51
N LEU A 92 2.57 10.91 10.62
CA LEU A 92 3.82 10.60 9.91
C LEU A 92 3.93 11.28 8.53
N ARG A 93 2.99 12.16 8.17
CA ARG A 93 2.91 12.74 6.82
C ARG A 93 4.00 13.76 6.50
N ASP A 94 4.56 14.36 7.53
CA ASP A 94 5.55 15.43 7.37
C ASP A 94 6.94 14.81 7.15
N TRP A 95 7.14 13.58 7.61
CA TRP A 95 8.39 12.84 7.43
C TRP A 95 8.36 11.90 6.23
N LEU A 96 7.23 11.23 5.95
CA LEU A 96 7.17 10.13 4.99
C LEU A 96 6.25 10.41 3.80
N ARG A 97 6.74 10.07 2.60
CA ARG A 97 5.97 10.04 1.35
C ARG A 97 5.91 8.65 0.73
N VAL A 98 4.75 8.33 0.14
CA VAL A 98 4.52 7.06 -0.59
C VAL A 98 4.90 7.22 -2.07
N VAL A 99 5.99 6.59 -2.48
CA VAL A 99 6.57 6.68 -3.84
C VAL A 99 6.43 5.34 -4.55
N ALA A 100 6.12 5.35 -5.86
CA ALA A 100 6.10 4.13 -6.66
C ALA A 100 7.53 3.76 -7.05
N ASN A 101 7.97 2.55 -6.69
CA ASN A 101 9.27 2.03 -7.11
C ASN A 101 9.13 1.27 -8.45
N SER A 102 8.17 0.35 -8.54
CA SER A 102 7.83 -0.37 -9.78
C SER A 102 6.34 -0.29 -10.10
N LYS A 103 5.89 -0.90 -11.20
CA LYS A 103 4.45 -0.97 -11.55
C LYS A 103 3.60 -1.57 -10.41
N GLU A 104 4.15 -2.51 -9.67
CA GLU A 104 3.44 -3.28 -8.63
C GLU A 104 3.86 -2.92 -7.20
N SER A 105 4.92 -2.11 -7.02
CA SER A 105 5.48 -1.80 -5.70
C SER A 105 5.43 -0.32 -5.32
N TYR A 106 5.16 -0.06 -4.04
CA TYR A 106 5.40 1.23 -3.40
C TYR A 106 6.52 1.12 -2.38
N GLU A 107 7.07 2.27 -2.02
CA GLU A 107 8.09 2.45 -0.99
C GLU A 107 7.75 3.71 -0.18
N LEU A 108 8.02 3.66 1.12
CA LEU A 108 7.99 4.82 2.00
C LEU A 108 9.37 5.48 1.99
N ARG A 109 9.43 6.74 1.57
CA ARG A 109 10.67 7.53 1.54
C ARG A 109 10.52 8.76 2.43
N TYR A 110 11.63 9.18 3.04
CA TYR A 110 11.69 10.47 3.70
C TYR A 110 11.56 11.62 2.70
N PHE A 111 11.09 12.77 3.17
CA PHE A 111 11.34 14.02 2.47
C PHE A 111 12.82 14.38 2.62
N GLN A 112 13.44 14.79 1.51
CA GLN A 112 14.73 15.46 1.58
C GLN A 112 14.40 16.89 1.96
N ILE A 113 14.56 17.21 3.24
CA ILE A 113 14.62 18.60 3.68
C ILE A 113 16.06 18.99 3.35
N ASN A 114 16.27 19.60 2.19
CA ASN A 114 17.53 20.29 1.96
C ASN A 114 17.56 21.40 3.01
N GLN A 115 18.57 21.41 3.86
CA GLN A 115 18.80 22.51 4.81
C GLN A 115 19.12 23.83 4.09
N ASP A 116 19.24 23.82 2.76
CA ASP A 116 19.70 24.93 1.94
C ASP A 116 18.60 25.98 1.60
N GLU A 117 17.32 25.76 1.94
CA GLU A 117 16.26 26.77 1.71
C GLU A 117 16.02 27.71 2.92
N GLU A 118 16.65 27.48 4.08
CA GLU A 118 16.55 28.39 5.25
C GLU A 118 17.71 29.41 5.33
N GLU A 119 18.75 29.31 4.49
CA GLU A 119 19.86 30.29 4.45
C GLU A 119 19.61 31.47 3.49
N GLU A 120 18.58 31.44 2.64
CA GLU A 120 18.29 32.51 1.66
C GLU A 120 17.28 33.59 2.16
N GLU A 121 16.69 33.47 3.36
CA GLU A 121 15.75 34.47 3.91
C GLU A 121 16.37 35.42 4.98
N GLU A 122 17.67 35.34 5.28
CA GLU A 122 18.37 36.28 6.20
C GLU A 122 19.19 37.38 5.50
N GLU A 123 19.14 37.49 4.16
CA GLU A 123 19.89 38.48 3.39
C GLU A 123 18.99 39.32 2.45
N ASP A 124 17.99 40.03 3.00
CA ASP A 124 17.39 41.25 2.38
C ASP A 124 16.78 42.21 3.43
#